data_AF-A0AAE0SWJ3-F1
#
_entry.id   AF-A0AAE0SWJ3-F1
#
_cell.length_a   1.000
_cell.length_b   1.000
_cell.length_c   1.000
_cell.angle_alpha   90.00
_cell.angle_beta   90.00
_cell.angle_gamma   90.00
#
_symmetry.space_group_name_H-M   'P 1'
#
loop_
_entity.id
_entity.type
_entity.pdbx_description
1 polymer ?
#
loop_
_entity_poly.entity_id
_entity_poly.type
_entity_poly.pdbx_seq_one_letter_code
_entity_poly.pdbx_strand_id
1 'polypeptide(L)'
;MSSEKSIESFEQKQQSIGEPDRMHPISSTNKEDIDEIVYALSSFKGVGQHQLSFGKGATIRILEKPDDNWWWGEINGVQGYIPVNHLTYESVQQMYWEDNEYFGNYGKLKIHHEMLSDQPRTLAYQSAIQKNAQQLRGKRVIDVGCGTGILSLMCAKYGQPSKVI
;
A
#
# COMPACT_ATOMS: atom_id res chain seq x y z
N MET A 1 -17.12 -0.28 8.17
CA MET A 1 -18.10 -1.34 8.50
C MET A 1 -18.18 -2.48 7.46
N SER A 2 -18.36 -2.24 6.15
CA SER A 2 -18.39 -3.33 5.14
C SER A 2 -17.04 -3.65 4.49
N SER A 3 -16.07 -2.74 4.54
CA SER A 3 -14.73 -2.89 3.98
C SER A 3 -13.75 -3.61 4.91
N GLU A 4 -13.82 -3.35 6.22
CA GLU A 4 -12.97 -3.99 7.24
C GLU A 4 -13.20 -5.51 7.30
N LYS A 5 -14.47 -5.95 7.24
CA LYS A 5 -14.82 -7.39 7.20
C LYS A 5 -14.26 -8.11 5.97
N SER A 6 -14.15 -7.42 4.83
CA SER A 6 -13.58 -8.00 3.60
C SER A 6 -12.06 -8.13 3.69
N ILE A 7 -11.38 -7.18 4.33
CA ILE A 7 -9.93 -7.22 4.57
C ILE A 7 -9.59 -8.34 5.56
N GLU A 8 -10.31 -8.44 6.68
CA GLU A 8 -10.15 -9.52 7.65
C GLU A 8 -10.34 -10.91 7.02
N SER A 9 -11.33 -11.06 6.12
CA SER A 9 -11.57 -12.33 5.42
C SER A 9 -10.49 -12.70 4.40
N PHE A 10 -9.78 -11.71 3.84
CA PHE A 10 -8.68 -11.92 2.91
C PHE A 10 -7.38 -12.25 3.66
N GLU A 11 -7.10 -11.56 4.76
CA GLU A 11 -5.96 -11.86 5.64
C GLU A 11 -6.07 -13.28 6.23
N GLN A 12 -7.26 -13.70 6.66
CA GLN A 12 -7.52 -15.07 7.11
C GLN A 12 -7.26 -16.13 6.01
N LYS A 13 -7.54 -15.79 4.74
CA LYS A 13 -7.32 -16.70 3.61
C LYS A 13 -5.84 -16.76 3.22
N GLN A 14 -5.08 -15.68 3.36
CA GLN A 14 -3.63 -15.67 3.16
C GLN A 14 -2.89 -16.39 4.30
N GLN A 15 -3.38 -16.29 5.53
CA GLN A 15 -2.91 -17.09 6.68
C GLN A 15 -3.20 -18.59 6.55
N SER A 16 -4.11 -19.00 5.65
CA SER A 16 -4.41 -20.41 5.37
C SER A 16 -3.49 -21.08 4.35
N ILE A 17 -2.59 -20.32 3.72
CA ILE A 17 -1.49 -20.92 2.96
C ILE A 17 -0.54 -21.50 4.00
N GLY A 18 -0.63 -22.81 4.21
CA GLY A 18 0.13 -23.54 5.23
C GLY A 18 1.61 -23.20 5.15
N GLU A 19 2.23 -23.01 6.31
CA GLU A 19 3.69 -22.86 6.41
C GLU A 19 4.38 -24.10 5.79
N PRO A 20 5.60 -23.98 5.27
CA PRO A 20 6.33 -25.11 4.71
C PRO A 20 6.56 -26.22 5.76
N ASP A 21 6.41 -27.48 5.35
CA ASP A 21 6.49 -28.68 6.22
C ASP A 21 7.93 -29.03 6.68
N ARG A 22 8.94 -28.24 6.27
CA ARG A 22 10.35 -28.51 6.58
C ARG A 22 10.75 -27.88 7.92
N MET A 23 10.85 -28.70 8.98
CA MET A 23 11.66 -28.34 10.15
C MET A 23 13.12 -28.15 9.70
N HIS A 24 13.68 -26.96 9.91
CA HIS A 24 15.00 -26.59 9.42
C HIS A 24 16.11 -27.57 9.86
N PRO A 25 17.08 -27.90 8.99
CA PRO A 25 18.23 -28.71 9.35
C PRO A 25 19.21 -27.94 10.23
N ILE A 26 19.78 -28.63 11.22
CA ILE A 26 20.83 -28.09 12.09
C ILE A 26 22.16 -28.07 11.31
N SER A 27 22.80 -26.89 11.33
CA SER A 27 24.24 -26.58 11.23
C SER A 27 24.86 -26.08 9.91
N SER A 28 25.36 -24.84 10.02
CA SER A 28 26.64 -24.26 9.60
C SER A 28 27.20 -24.57 8.20
N THR A 29 27.34 -23.53 7.37
CA THR A 29 28.58 -23.28 6.60
C THR A 29 28.59 -21.90 5.95
N ASN A 30 29.73 -21.22 6.07
CA ASN A 30 30.07 -19.91 5.51
C ASN A 30 29.54 -19.68 4.08
N LYS A 31 28.75 -18.62 3.90
CA LYS A 31 28.55 -17.91 2.63
C LYS A 31 28.48 -16.43 2.95
N GLU A 32 29.20 -15.63 2.18
CA GLU A 32 29.42 -14.20 2.37
C GLU A 32 28.17 -13.47 2.92
N ASP A 33 28.32 -12.94 4.14
CA ASP A 33 27.30 -12.20 4.91
C ASP A 33 26.90 -10.93 4.16
N ILE A 34 26.01 -11.07 3.18
CA ILE A 34 25.07 -10.00 2.88
C ILE A 34 23.87 -10.31 3.77
N ASP A 35 23.89 -9.77 4.99
CA ASP A 35 22.73 -9.77 5.87
C ASP A 35 21.61 -9.04 5.12
N GLU A 36 20.73 -9.80 4.48
CA GLU A 36 19.62 -9.23 3.76
C GLU A 36 18.60 -8.73 4.78
N ILE A 37 18.57 -7.41 4.96
CA ILE A 37 17.65 -6.74 5.87
C ILE A 37 16.42 -6.28 5.10
N VAL A 38 15.25 -6.65 5.62
CA VAL A 38 13.95 -6.20 5.16
C VAL A 38 13.16 -5.62 6.33
N TYR A 39 12.04 -4.96 6.03
CA TYR A 39 11.20 -4.30 7.01
C TYR A 39 9.77 -4.81 6.93
N ALA A 40 9.11 -4.91 8.08
CA ALA A 40 7.70 -5.24 8.15
C ALA A 40 6.84 -4.07 7.64
N LEU A 41 6.20 -4.23 6.48
CA LEU A 41 5.23 -3.27 5.94
C LEU A 41 3.97 -3.15 6.83
N SER A 42 3.58 -4.26 7.47
CA SER A 42 2.45 -4.35 8.38
C SER A 42 2.74 -5.35 9.51
N SER A 43 1.98 -5.27 10.60
CA SER A 43 2.11 -6.23 11.71
C SER A 43 1.58 -7.60 11.30
N PHE A 44 2.18 -8.65 11.84
CA PHE A 44 1.75 -10.03 11.64
C PHE A 44 1.77 -10.78 12.97
N LYS A 45 0.69 -11.53 13.24
CA LYS A 45 0.59 -12.40 14.40
C LYS A 45 0.58 -13.85 13.92
N GLY A 46 1.70 -14.52 14.13
CA GLY A 46 1.86 -15.94 13.82
C GLY A 46 0.83 -16.78 14.59
N VAL A 47 0.19 -17.68 13.87
CA VAL A 47 -0.74 -18.69 14.41
C VAL A 47 -0.16 -20.11 14.32
N GLY A 48 0.81 -20.32 13.42
CA GLY A 48 1.57 -21.56 13.27
C GLY A 48 2.68 -21.69 14.30
N GLN A 49 3.16 -22.93 14.50
CA GLN A 49 4.16 -23.25 15.52
C GLN A 49 5.52 -22.62 15.22
N HIS A 50 5.83 -22.40 13.94
CA HIS A 50 7.11 -21.87 13.49
C HIS A 50 6.99 -20.46 12.89
N GLN A 51 5.83 -19.80 13.02
CA GLN A 51 5.61 -18.46 12.47
C GLN A 51 6.15 -17.38 13.41
N LEU A 52 6.93 -16.44 12.87
CA LEU A 52 7.45 -15.32 13.63
C LEU A 52 6.43 -14.20 13.68
N SER A 53 6.02 -13.78 14.88
CA SER A 53 5.17 -12.60 15.06
C SER A 53 6.00 -11.32 15.10
N PHE A 54 5.52 -10.24 14.46
CA PHE A 54 6.21 -8.97 14.41
C PHE A 54 5.26 -7.77 14.25
N GLY A 55 5.73 -6.60 14.66
CA GLY A 55 5.01 -5.33 14.47
C GLY A 55 5.42 -4.63 13.17
N LYS A 56 4.53 -3.78 12.64
CA LYS A 56 4.84 -2.87 11.54
C LYS A 56 6.12 -2.08 11.84
N GLY A 57 7.03 -2.02 10.87
CA GLY A 57 8.33 -1.34 10.97
C GLY A 57 9.45 -2.18 11.60
N ALA A 58 9.19 -3.42 12.02
CA ALA A 58 10.23 -4.31 12.51
C ALA A 58 11.32 -4.52 11.45
N THR A 59 12.57 -4.45 11.86
CA THR A 59 13.74 -4.84 11.06
C THR A 59 13.92 -6.35 11.16
N ILE A 60 13.99 -7.01 10.02
CA ILE A 60 13.99 -8.46 9.89
C ILE A 60 15.23 -8.85 9.09
N ARG A 61 16.00 -9.79 9.64
CA ARG A 61 17.15 -10.38 8.95
C ARG A 61 16.71 -11.65 8.25
N ILE A 62 16.83 -11.71 6.94
CA ILE A 62 16.46 -12.90 6.16
C ILE A 62 17.61 -13.90 6.17
N LEU A 63 17.29 -15.13 6.54
CA LEU A 63 18.22 -16.24 6.62
C LEU A 63 18.06 -17.20 5.45
N GLU A 64 16.83 -17.44 5.00
CA GLU A 64 16.52 -18.33 3.87
C GLU A 64 15.21 -17.94 3.18
N LYS A 65 15.12 -18.20 1.87
CA LYS A 65 13.92 -17.99 1.06
C LYS A 65 13.48 -19.31 0.42
N PRO A 66 12.87 -20.23 1.20
CA PRO A 66 12.53 -21.56 0.73
C PRO A 66 11.46 -21.54 -0.39
N ASP A 67 10.58 -20.54 -0.40
CA ASP A 67 9.60 -20.30 -1.46
C ASP A 67 9.19 -18.81 -1.57
N ASP A 68 8.25 -18.52 -2.47
CA ASP A 68 7.78 -17.16 -2.78
C ASP A 68 6.81 -16.57 -1.75
N ASN A 69 6.34 -17.38 -0.79
CA ASN A 69 5.29 -17.02 0.16
C ASN A 69 5.82 -16.89 1.61
N TRP A 70 6.79 -17.72 1.99
CA TRP A 70 7.34 -17.80 3.34
C TRP A 70 8.85 -17.76 3.33
N TRP A 71 9.43 -16.76 4.02
CA TRP A 71 10.87 -16.66 4.24
C TRP A 71 11.21 -17.02 5.68
N TRP A 72 12.38 -17.63 5.88
CA TRP A 72 12.93 -17.84 7.22
C TRP A 72 13.75 -16.62 7.61
N GLY A 73 13.40 -16.01 8.73
CA GLY A 73 14.08 -14.81 9.20
C GLY A 73 14.20 -14.74 10.71
N GLU A 74 14.93 -13.74 11.15
CA GLU A 74 15.26 -13.52 12.56
C GLU A 74 14.95 -12.07 12.98
N ILE A 75 14.37 -11.94 14.17
CA ILE A 75 14.18 -10.66 14.87
C ILE A 75 14.68 -10.85 16.30
N ASN A 76 15.70 -10.07 16.69
CA ASN A 76 16.28 -10.11 18.05
C ASN A 76 16.64 -11.52 18.53
N GLY A 77 17.18 -12.37 17.63
CA GLY A 77 17.55 -13.75 17.92
C GLY A 77 16.40 -14.77 17.91
N VAL A 78 15.15 -14.33 17.72
CA VAL A 78 13.99 -15.23 17.55
C VAL A 78 13.80 -15.49 16.06
N GLN A 79 13.79 -16.77 15.68
CA GLN A 79 13.69 -17.21 14.30
C GLN A 79 12.31 -17.81 14.01
N GLY A 80 11.84 -17.65 12.78
CA GLY A 80 10.59 -18.23 12.32
C GLY A 80 10.26 -17.90 10.87
N TYR A 81 9.18 -18.49 10.37
CA TYR A 81 8.59 -18.21 9.07
C TYR A 81 7.87 -16.86 9.07
N ILE A 82 8.12 -16.11 8.01
CA ILE A 82 7.66 -14.74 7.81
C ILE A 82 6.98 -14.68 6.44
N PRO A 83 5.73 -14.20 6.37
CA PRO A 83 5.01 -14.11 5.11
C PRO A 83 5.54 -12.95 4.26
N VAL A 84 5.88 -13.22 3.00
CA VAL A 84 6.55 -12.25 2.10
C VAL A 84 5.72 -11.00 1.83
N ASN A 85 4.40 -11.14 1.76
CA ASN A 85 3.48 -10.02 1.52
C ASN A 85 3.38 -9.02 2.69
N HIS A 86 4.02 -9.31 3.84
CA HIS A 86 4.18 -8.37 4.94
C HIS A 86 5.53 -7.65 4.93
N LEU A 87 6.37 -7.87 3.91
CA LEU A 87 7.75 -7.36 3.84
C LEU A 87 7.91 -6.27 2.78
N THR A 88 8.89 -5.41 3.01
CA THR A 88 9.39 -4.41 2.04
C THR A 88 10.91 -4.25 2.22
N TYR A 89 11.59 -3.85 1.16
CA TYR A 89 13.01 -3.47 1.22
C TYR A 89 13.22 -2.02 1.68
N GLU A 90 12.17 -1.21 1.63
CA GLU A 90 12.21 0.19 2.05
C GLU A 90 11.83 0.31 3.51
N SER A 91 12.61 1.07 4.29
CA SER A 91 12.27 1.29 5.69
C SER A 91 10.93 2.02 5.80
N VAL A 92 10.09 1.59 6.74
CA VAL A 92 8.78 2.23 6.98
C VAL A 92 8.93 3.72 7.29
N GLN A 93 10.02 4.11 7.96
CA GLN A 93 10.33 5.50 8.23
C GLN A 93 10.59 6.30 6.95
N GLN A 94 11.33 5.75 5.98
CA GLN A 94 11.58 6.41 4.70
C GLN A 94 10.29 6.56 3.88
N MET A 95 9.44 5.53 3.82
CA MET A 95 8.13 5.64 3.17
C MET A 95 7.29 6.77 3.79
N TYR A 96 7.29 6.91 5.13
CA TYR A 96 6.60 8.02 5.80
C TYR A 96 7.23 9.39 5.52
N TRP A 97 8.55 9.49 5.37
CA TRP A 97 9.20 10.75 5.00
C TRP A 97 8.84 11.17 3.58
N GLU A 98 8.84 10.21 2.64
CA GLU A 98 8.45 10.45 1.26
C GLU A 98 6.97 10.86 1.15
N ASP A 99 6.08 10.18 1.89
CA ASP A 99 4.66 10.58 1.97
C ASP A 99 4.51 11.98 2.57
N ASN A 100 5.18 12.27 3.71
CA ASN A 100 5.08 13.58 4.35
C ASN A 100 5.62 14.70 3.47
N GLU A 101 6.71 14.48 2.73
CA GLU A 101 7.24 15.47 1.81
C GLU A 101 6.33 15.63 0.58
N TYR A 102 5.85 14.52 0.01
CA TYR A 102 4.92 14.52 -1.11
C TYR A 102 3.63 15.28 -0.76
N PHE A 103 2.92 14.85 0.28
CA PHE A 103 1.70 15.51 0.74
C PHE A 103 1.97 16.92 1.27
N GLY A 104 3.14 17.15 1.90
CA GLY A 104 3.55 18.48 2.35
C GLY A 104 3.77 19.46 1.20
N ASN A 105 4.26 18.98 0.06
CA ASN A 105 4.38 19.79 -1.16
C ASN A 105 3.03 20.01 -1.83
N TYR A 106 2.20 18.98 -1.96
CA TYR A 106 0.85 19.11 -2.50
C TYR A 106 -0.10 19.93 -1.62
N GLY A 107 0.13 19.99 -0.31
CA GLY A 107 -0.61 20.87 0.60
C GLY A 107 -0.32 22.37 0.38
N LYS A 108 0.72 22.73 -0.39
CA LYS A 108 1.05 24.12 -0.71
C LYS A 108 0.27 24.60 -1.93
N LEU A 109 -0.24 25.83 -1.86
CA LEU A 109 -0.99 26.45 -2.95
C LEU A 109 -0.21 26.53 -4.27
N LYS A 110 1.12 26.59 -4.21
CA LYS A 110 1.99 26.74 -5.40
C LYS A 110 1.70 25.69 -6.48
N ILE A 111 1.67 24.40 -6.10
CA ILE A 111 1.46 23.31 -7.05
C ILE A 111 0.04 23.35 -7.62
N HIS A 112 -0.95 23.63 -6.78
CA HIS A 112 -2.33 23.76 -7.24
C HIS A 112 -2.54 24.97 -8.17
N HIS A 113 -1.88 26.09 -7.91
CA HIS A 113 -1.91 27.26 -8.79
C HIS A 113 -1.30 26.94 -10.15
N GLU A 114 -0.16 26.24 -10.18
CA GLU A 114 0.46 25.76 -11.41
C GLU A 114 -0.49 24.83 -12.19
N MET A 115 -1.09 23.86 -11.51
CA MET A 115 -2.07 22.93 -12.11
C MET A 115 -3.33 23.60 -12.67
N LEU A 116 -3.82 24.65 -12.01
CA LEU A 116 -5.00 25.42 -12.45
C LEU A 116 -4.65 26.43 -13.54
N SER A 117 -3.42 26.92 -13.57
CA SER A 117 -2.92 27.83 -14.62
C SER A 117 -2.64 27.11 -15.93
N ASP A 118 -2.39 25.80 -15.89
CA ASP A 118 -2.33 24.93 -17.07
C ASP A 118 -3.70 24.85 -17.76
N GLN A 119 -3.89 25.74 -18.75
CA GLN A 119 -5.12 25.83 -19.54
C GLN A 119 -5.35 24.60 -20.42
N PRO A 120 -4.39 24.10 -21.21
CA PRO A 120 -4.60 22.88 -22.00
C PRO A 120 -5.09 21.70 -21.16
N ARG A 121 -4.47 21.44 -20.01
CA ARG A 121 -4.91 20.40 -19.08
C ARG A 121 -6.33 20.64 -18.60
N THR A 122 -6.61 21.82 -18.05
CA THR A 122 -7.88 22.13 -17.38
C THR A 122 -9.05 22.13 -18.37
N LEU A 123 -8.87 22.68 -19.56
CA LEU A 123 -9.90 22.71 -20.62
C LEU A 123 -10.14 21.32 -21.22
N ALA A 124 -9.12 20.46 -21.29
CA ALA A 124 -9.31 19.08 -21.74
C ALA A 124 -10.23 18.30 -20.79
N TYR A 125 -10.01 18.40 -19.48
CA TYR A 125 -10.90 17.78 -18.48
C TYR A 125 -12.33 18.34 -18.56
N GLN A 126 -12.48 19.67 -18.64
CA GLN A 126 -13.79 20.31 -18.78
C GLN A 126 -14.52 19.79 -20.02
N SER A 127 -13.84 19.74 -21.16
CA SER A 127 -14.39 19.26 -22.43
C SER A 127 -14.81 17.80 -22.33
N ALA A 128 -14.01 16.95 -21.67
CA ALA A 128 -14.34 15.55 -21.46
C ALA A 128 -15.59 15.36 -20.60
N ILE A 129 -15.73 16.14 -19.51
CA ILE A 129 -16.91 16.12 -18.64
C ILE A 129 -18.16 16.56 -19.42
N GLN A 130 -18.06 17.65 -20.19
CA GLN A 130 -19.19 18.16 -20.98
C GLN A 130 -19.64 17.16 -22.05
N LYS A 131 -18.70 16.56 -22.79
CA LYS A 131 -18.99 15.54 -23.81
C LYS A 131 -19.69 14.31 -23.22
N ASN A 132 -19.41 13.96 -21.97
CA ASN A 132 -19.98 12.80 -21.29
C ASN A 132 -21.09 13.15 -20.28
N ALA A 133 -21.61 14.38 -20.29
CA ALA A 133 -22.57 14.86 -19.30
C ALA A 133 -23.80 13.95 -19.15
N GLN A 134 -24.32 13.41 -20.24
CA GLN A 134 -25.47 12.48 -20.20
C GLN A 134 -25.15 11.16 -19.49
N GLN A 135 -23.91 10.68 -19.61
CA GLN A 135 -23.47 9.44 -18.96
C GLN A 135 -23.20 9.66 -17.46
N LEU A 136 -22.85 10.89 -17.07
CA LEU A 136 -22.62 11.29 -15.68
C LEU A 136 -23.92 11.56 -14.92
N ARG A 137 -25.01 11.90 -15.63
CA ARG A 137 -26.29 12.28 -15.02
C ARG A 137 -26.82 11.19 -14.10
N GLY A 138 -27.10 11.57 -12.85
CA GLY A 138 -27.62 10.66 -11.82
C GLY A 138 -26.62 9.59 -11.35
N LYS A 139 -25.37 9.59 -11.83
CA LYS A 139 -24.34 8.66 -11.35
C LYS A 139 -23.68 9.17 -10.07
N ARG A 140 -22.94 8.30 -9.39
CA ARG A 140 -22.00 8.70 -8.34
C ARG A 140 -20.63 8.84 -8.98
N VAL A 141 -19.97 9.97 -8.74
CA VAL A 141 -18.64 10.27 -9.27
C VAL A 141 -17.67 10.36 -8.08
N ILE A 142 -16.47 9.80 -8.22
CA ILE A 142 -15.39 9.93 -7.25
C ILE A 142 -14.24 10.75 -7.87
N ASP A 143 -13.77 11.78 -7.19
CA ASP A 143 -12.66 12.65 -7.61
C ASP A 143 -11.42 12.37 -6.74
N VAL A 144 -10.62 11.39 -7.15
CA VAL A 144 -9.44 10.96 -6.38
C VAL A 144 -8.32 11.98 -6.55
N GLY A 145 -7.77 12.46 -5.43
CA GLY A 145 -6.75 13.51 -5.47
C GLY A 145 -7.29 14.83 -6.01
N CYS A 146 -8.53 15.18 -5.64
CA CYS A 146 -9.26 16.33 -6.19
C CYS A 146 -8.52 17.67 -6.06
N GLY A 147 -7.54 17.77 -5.15
CA GLY A 147 -6.82 19.01 -4.86
C GLY A 147 -7.79 20.13 -4.51
N THR A 148 -7.81 21.18 -5.32
CA THR A 148 -8.73 22.33 -5.19
C THR A 148 -10.19 22.02 -5.56
N GLY A 149 -10.49 20.82 -6.05
CA GLY A 149 -11.85 20.37 -6.37
C GLY A 149 -12.40 20.92 -7.69
N ILE A 150 -11.55 21.42 -8.59
CA ILE A 150 -12.01 22.03 -9.85
C ILE A 150 -12.78 21.04 -10.73
N LEU A 151 -12.36 19.77 -10.76
CA LEU A 151 -13.03 18.73 -11.55
C LEU A 151 -14.37 18.35 -10.91
N SER A 152 -14.41 18.18 -9.59
CA SER A 152 -15.65 18.04 -8.83
C SER A 152 -16.66 19.15 -9.12
N LEU A 153 -16.22 20.42 -9.13
CA LEU A 153 -17.07 21.57 -9.48
C LEU A 153 -17.57 21.51 -10.93
N MET A 154 -16.71 21.16 -11.88
CA MET A 154 -17.10 20.97 -13.28
C MET A 154 -18.10 19.81 -13.44
N CYS A 155 -17.89 18.69 -12.76
CA CYS A 155 -18.80 17.55 -12.74
C CYS A 155 -20.17 17.94 -12.18
N ALA A 156 -20.21 18.66 -11.06
CA ALA A 156 -21.47 19.17 -10.49
C ALA A 156 -22.18 20.12 -11.46
N LYS A 157 -21.44 21.05 -12.08
CA LYS A 157 -21.98 22.05 -13.00
C LYS A 157 -22.52 21.48 -14.31
N TYR A 158 -21.78 20.56 -14.93
CA TYR A 158 -22.09 20.07 -16.29
C TYR A 158 -22.71 18.67 -16.30
N GLY A 159 -22.28 17.78 -15.40
CA GLY A 159 -22.63 16.36 -15.41
C GLY A 159 -23.91 15.99 -14.65
N GLN A 160 -24.44 16.86 -13.78
CA GLN A 160 -25.62 16.57 -12.93
C GLN A 160 -25.58 15.19 -12.25
N PRO A 161 -24.45 14.81 -11.60
CA PRO A 161 -24.38 13.54 -10.89
C PRO A 161 -25.31 13.55 -9.68
N SER A 162 -25.69 12.36 -9.20
CA SER A 162 -26.42 12.21 -7.94
C SER A 162 -25.57 12.62 -6.73
N LYS A 163 -24.25 12.41 -6.81
CA LYS A 163 -23.26 12.77 -5.79
C LYS A 163 -21.86 12.79 -6.40
N VAL A 164 -21.05 13.77 -6.00
CA VAL A 164 -19.58 13.76 -6.19
C VAL A 164 -18.95 13.52 -4.82
N ILE A 165 -18.02 12.57 -4.74
CA ILE A 165 -17.35 12.11 -3.51
C ILE A 165 -15.85 12.35 -3.66
#